data_AF-A0A0N1IHK3-F1
#
_entry.id   AF-A0A0N1IHK3-F1
#
_cell.length_a   1.000
_cell.length_b   1.000
_cell.length_c   1.000
_cell.angle_alpha   90.00
_cell.angle_beta   90.00
_cell.angle_gamma   90.00
#
_symmetry.space_group_name_H-M   'P 1'
#
loop_
_entity.id
_entity.type
_entity.pdbx_description
1 polymer ?
#
loop_
_entity_poly.entity_id
_entity_poly.type
_entity_poly.pdbx_seq_one_letter_code
_entity_poly.pdbx_strand_id
1 'polypeptide(L)'
;MVDKTFDGPDLGTGKCVRVMRCVVSGLFPQAARLSPAGVYCGVRGAQLHIATNSCLYHHQQPKWVVFAGVVSVAEKTYMRDLMTIQKDWLIEVAPHYYRET
;
A
#
# COMPACT_ATOMS: atom_id res chain seq x y z
N MET A 1 3.42 -29.24 -22.72
CA MET A 1 3.36 -28.10 -21.77
C MET A 1 2.20 -27.25 -22.23
N VAL A 2 1.14 -27.15 -21.43
CA VAL A 2 -0.07 -26.41 -21.83
C VAL A 2 0.26 -24.92 -21.78
N ASP A 3 0.13 -24.25 -22.91
CA ASP A 3 0.29 -22.80 -23.02
C ASP A 3 -0.76 -22.14 -22.13
N LYS A 4 -0.33 -21.53 -21.02
CA LYS A 4 -1.25 -20.82 -20.13
C LYS A 4 -1.59 -19.50 -20.81
N THR A 5 -2.78 -19.43 -21.37
CA THR A 5 -3.35 -18.19 -21.90
C THR A 5 -3.34 -17.13 -20.80
N PHE A 6 -2.72 -15.98 -21.07
CA PHE A 6 -2.71 -14.85 -20.14
C PHE A 6 -4.07 -14.16 -20.23
N ASP A 7 -4.99 -14.47 -19.31
CA ASP A 7 -6.34 -13.90 -19.22
C ASP A 7 -6.36 -12.41 -18.77
N GLY A 8 -5.21 -11.73 -18.77
CA GLY A 8 -5.05 -10.39 -18.26
C GLY A 8 -4.71 -10.32 -16.76
N PRO A 9 -4.46 -9.11 -16.23
CA PRO A 9 -4.18 -8.92 -14.81
C PRO A 9 -5.44 -9.20 -13.99
N ASP A 10 -5.35 -10.18 -13.11
CA ASP A 10 -6.40 -10.53 -12.16
C ASP A 10 -6.52 -9.45 -11.07
N LEU A 11 -7.31 -8.41 -11.32
CA LEU A 11 -7.38 -7.24 -10.44
C LEU A 11 -8.28 -7.41 -9.20
N GLY A 12 -8.85 -8.60 -8.98
CA GLY A 12 -9.84 -8.78 -7.89
C GLY A 12 -10.20 -10.20 -7.49
N THR A 13 -9.61 -11.24 -8.09
CA THR A 13 -9.86 -12.63 -7.68
C THR A 13 -8.99 -13.00 -6.46
N GLY A 14 -9.36 -14.10 -5.79
CA GLY A 14 -8.66 -14.59 -4.59
C GLY A 14 -7.18 -14.94 -4.80
N LYS A 15 -6.68 -15.04 -6.05
CA LYS A 15 -5.24 -15.23 -6.31
C LYS A 15 -4.45 -13.95 -6.06
N CYS A 16 -4.84 -12.83 -6.65
CA CYS A 16 -4.14 -11.57 -6.42
C CYS A 16 -4.27 -11.10 -4.97
N VAL A 17 -5.42 -11.26 -4.33
CA VAL A 17 -5.56 -10.95 -2.89
C VAL A 17 -4.57 -11.75 -2.04
N ARG A 18 -4.30 -13.03 -2.35
CA ARG A 18 -3.30 -13.82 -1.63
C ARG A 18 -1.88 -13.29 -1.80
N VAL A 19 -1.51 -12.88 -3.02
CA VAL A 19 -0.20 -12.26 -3.29
C VAL A 19 -0.07 -10.93 -2.53
N MET A 20 -1.08 -10.07 -2.59
CA MET A 20 -1.10 -8.80 -1.87
C MET A 20 -0.95 -9.01 -0.36
N ARG A 21 -1.69 -9.97 0.22
CA ARG A 21 -1.58 -10.28 1.65
C ARG A 21 -0.21 -10.83 2.04
N CYS A 22 0.44 -11.60 1.15
CA CYS A 22 1.82 -12.01 1.34
C CYS A 22 2.77 -10.79 1.37
N VAL A 23 2.63 -9.84 0.46
CA VAL A 23 3.42 -8.60 0.47
C VAL A 23 3.17 -7.80 1.76
N VAL A 24 1.91 -7.67 2.18
CA VAL A 24 1.56 -7.00 3.44
C VAL A 24 2.21 -7.69 4.65
N SER A 25 2.35 -9.02 4.65
CA SER A 25 3.02 -9.75 5.73
C SER A 25 4.47 -9.36 5.94
N GLY A 26 5.19 -8.97 4.88
CA GLY A 26 6.57 -8.48 4.97
C GLY A 26 6.68 -6.97 5.17
N LEU A 27 5.73 -6.20 4.64
CA LEU A 27 5.76 -4.74 4.63
C LEU A 27 4.82 -4.09 5.65
N PHE A 28 4.25 -4.85 6.58
CA PHE A 28 3.27 -4.33 7.53
C PHE A 28 3.74 -3.07 8.30
N PRO A 29 5.03 -2.82 8.64
CA PRO A 29 5.41 -1.57 9.30
C PRO A 29 5.38 -0.35 8.38
N GLN A 30 5.41 -0.57 7.06
CA GLN A 30 5.49 0.44 6.01
C GLN A 30 4.10 0.71 5.41
N ALA A 31 3.10 0.92 6.27
CA ALA A 31 1.77 1.34 5.86
C ALA A 31 1.58 2.85 6.04
N ALA A 32 0.71 3.42 5.22
CA ALA A 32 0.27 4.80 5.35
C ALA A 32 -1.24 4.94 5.12
N ARG A 33 -1.85 5.88 5.85
CA ARG A 33 -3.27 6.21 5.75
C ARG A 33 -3.45 7.60 5.18
N LEU A 34 -4.39 7.76 4.26
CA LEU A 34 -4.78 9.07 3.76
C LEU A 34 -5.55 9.82 4.85
N SER A 35 -5.05 11.00 5.23
CA SER A 35 -5.74 11.91 6.14
C SER A 35 -6.86 12.69 5.43
N PRO A 36 -7.84 13.23 6.16
CA PRO A 36 -8.87 14.11 5.58
C PRO A 36 -8.30 15.36 4.89
N ALA A 37 -7.09 15.78 5.28
CA ALA A 37 -6.37 16.89 4.67
C ALA A 37 -5.70 16.54 3.33
N GLY A 38 -5.87 15.32 2.82
CA GLY A 38 -5.31 14.89 1.53
C GLY A 38 -3.81 14.53 1.59
N VAL A 39 -3.27 14.29 2.78
CA VAL A 39 -1.86 13.93 2.99
C VAL A 39 -1.76 12.54 3.60
N TYR A 40 -0.79 11.73 3.18
CA TYR A 40 -0.59 10.42 3.79
C TYR A 40 0.17 10.54 5.10
N CYS A 41 -0.33 9.85 6.12
CA CYS A 41 0.35 9.69 7.40
C CYS A 41 0.81 8.24 7.53
N GLY A 42 2.12 8.04 7.63
CA GLY A 42 2.70 6.75 7.98
C GLY A 42 2.29 6.33 9.38
N VAL A 43 2.34 5.03 9.67
CA VAL A 43 1.97 4.49 10.99
C VAL A 43 2.84 5.04 12.12
N ARG A 44 4.06 5.46 11.80
CA ARG A 44 5.00 6.12 12.73
C ARG A 44 4.85 7.65 12.79
N GLY A 45 3.82 8.21 12.17
CA GLY A 45 3.55 9.66 12.19
C GLY A 45 4.26 10.48 11.10
N ALA A 46 5.04 9.85 10.22
CA ALA A 46 5.70 10.55 9.12
C ALA A 46 4.70 11.07 8.09
N GLN A 47 4.90 12.30 7.61
CA GLN A 47 4.16 12.86 6.50
C GLN A 47 4.70 12.33 5.17
N LEU A 48 3.83 11.76 4.35
CA LEU A 48 4.19 11.05 3.12
C LEU A 48 3.33 11.53 1.95
N HIS A 49 3.87 11.38 0.75
CA HIS A 49 3.22 11.74 -0.51
C HIS A 49 3.37 10.63 -1.54
N ILE A 50 2.39 10.49 -2.45
CA ILE A 50 2.54 9.62 -3.61
C ILE A 50 3.44 10.33 -4.63
N ALA A 51 4.45 9.64 -5.15
CA ALA A 51 5.31 10.17 -6.21
C ALA A 51 4.53 10.36 -7.53
N THR A 52 4.88 11.37 -8.31
CA THR A 52 4.19 11.72 -9.58
C THR A 52 4.29 10.63 -10.64
N ASN A 53 5.32 9.79 -10.56
CA ASN A 53 5.53 8.65 -11.46
C ASN A 53 4.76 7.38 -11.04
N SER A 54 4.05 7.40 -9.91
CA SER A 54 3.26 6.26 -9.47
C SER A 54 1.98 6.13 -10.28
N CYS A 55 1.60 4.89 -10.60
CA CYS A 55 0.31 4.60 -11.22
C CYS A 55 -0.88 5.06 -10.36
N LEU A 56 -0.70 5.24 -9.04
CA LEU A 56 -1.77 5.73 -8.15
C LEU A 56 -1.90 7.26 -8.13
N TYR A 57 -0.98 8.00 -8.75
CA TYR A 57 -0.96 9.46 -8.67
C TYR A 57 -2.16 10.11 -9.39
N HIS A 58 -2.56 9.54 -10.53
CA HIS A 58 -3.64 10.08 -11.36
C HIS A 58 -5.02 9.47 -11.07
N HIS A 59 -5.13 8.60 -10.06
CA HIS A 59 -6.38 7.95 -9.68
C HIS A 59 -6.90 8.49 -8.34
N GLN A 60 -8.14 8.16 -8.01
CA GLN A 60 -8.70 8.42 -6.68
C GLN A 60 -7.78 7.83 -5.62
N GLN A 61 -7.28 8.69 -4.71
CA GLN A 61 -6.31 8.27 -3.73
C GLN A 61 -6.94 7.27 -2.74
N PRO A 62 -6.35 6.06 -2.60
CA PRO A 62 -6.86 5.03 -1.71
C PRO A 62 -6.63 5.40 -0.24
N LYS A 63 -7.57 4.98 0.63
CA LYS A 63 -7.50 5.29 2.07
C LYS A 63 -6.29 4.68 2.76
N TRP A 64 -5.86 3.49 2.34
CA TRP A 64 -4.74 2.76 2.92
C TRP A 64 -3.83 2.23 1.82
N VAL A 65 -2.53 2.38 2.04
CA VAL A 65 -1.48 1.87 1.18
C VAL A 65 -0.38 1.23 2.00
N VAL A 66 0.32 0.30 1.40
CA VAL A 66 1.65 -0.14 1.83
C VAL A 66 2.67 0.32 0.79
N PHE A 67 3.89 0.60 1.22
CA PHE A 67 4.99 1.03 0.34
C PHE A 67 6.26 0.23 0.65
N ALA A 68 7.13 0.04 -0.35
CA ALA A 68 8.39 -0.68 -0.15
C ALA A 68 9.55 0.23 0.29
N GLY A 69 9.45 1.53 -0.02
CA GLY A 69 10.45 2.50 0.39
C GLY A 69 10.01 3.94 0.17
N VAL A 70 10.92 4.86 0.48
CA VAL A 70 10.69 6.30 0.36
C VAL A 70 11.87 6.98 -0.31
N VAL A 71 11.60 8.12 -0.95
CA VAL A 71 12.61 9.04 -1.47
C VAL A 71 12.25 10.44 -1.02
N SER A 72 13.21 11.11 -0.39
CA SER A 72 13.06 12.51 0.02
C SER A 72 13.60 13.40 -1.10
N VAL A 73 12.76 14.33 -1.57
CA VAL A 73 13.13 15.36 -2.55
C VAL A 73 12.77 16.70 -1.96
N ALA A 74 13.77 17.55 -1.74
CA ALA A 74 13.65 18.79 -0.97
C ALA A 74 13.00 18.52 0.41
N GLU A 75 11.90 19.19 0.74
CA GLU A 75 11.22 19.08 2.04
C GLU A 75 10.12 18.00 2.08
N LYS A 76 9.91 17.26 0.99
CA LYS A 76 8.83 16.27 0.88
C LYS A 76 9.38 14.85 0.78
N THR A 77 8.73 13.94 1.51
CA THR A 77 9.04 12.51 1.45
C THR A 77 7.98 11.79 0.62
N TYR A 78 8.43 11.13 -0.45
CA TYR A 78 7.59 10.44 -1.41
C TYR A 78 7.71 8.92 -1.26
N MET A 79 6.59 8.23 -1.27
CA MET A 79 6.54 6.76 -1.24
C MET A 79 6.84 6.19 -2.62
N ARG A 80 7.58 5.08 -2.66
CA ARG A 80 7.85 4.27 -3.86
C ARG A 80 7.27 2.87 -3.71
N ASP A 81 6.91 2.30 -4.86
CA ASP A 81 6.38 0.94 -4.98
C ASP A 81 5.20 0.71 -4.04
N LEU A 82 4.08 1.34 -4.40
CA LEU A 82 2.87 1.41 -3.59
C LEU A 82 1.86 0.33 -4.02
N MET A 83 1.13 -0.18 -3.04
CA MET A 83 0.01 -1.08 -3.27
C MET A 83 -1.17 -0.69 -2.37
N THR A 84 -2.37 -0.76 -2.92
CA THR A 84 -3.61 -0.51 -2.17
C THR A 84 -3.93 -1.70 -1.27
N ILE A 85 -4.36 -1.42 -0.04
CA ILE A 85 -4.64 -2.46 0.95
C ILE A 85 -5.90 -2.15 1.74
N GLN A 86 -6.42 -3.15 2.45
CA GLN A 86 -7.46 -3.00 3.45
C GLN A 86 -6.84 -2.92 4.84
N LYS A 87 -7.42 -2.10 5.73
CA LYS A 87 -6.96 -1.95 7.13
C LYS A 87 -6.94 -3.30 7.85
N ASP A 88 -7.97 -4.10 7.64
CA ASP A 88 -8.17 -5.36 8.36
C ASP A 88 -7.01 -6.33 8.13
N TRP A 89 -6.42 -6.32 6.92
CA TRP A 89 -5.26 -7.15 6.61
C TRP A 89 -4.04 -6.82 7.48
N LEU A 90 -3.85 -5.56 7.88
CA LEU A 90 -2.76 -5.15 8.77
C LEU A 90 -2.98 -5.65 10.20
N ILE A 91 -4.22 -5.60 10.68
CA ILE A 91 -4.60 -6.12 12.00
C ILE A 91 -4.44 -7.63 12.04
N GLU A 92 -4.89 -8.33 11.00
CA GLU A 92 -4.76 -9.79 10.89
C GLU A 92 -3.30 -10.24 10.84
N VAL A 93 -2.44 -9.51 10.11
CA VAL A 93 -1.02 -9.85 9.95
C VAL A 93 -0.20 -9.50 11.19
N ALA A 94 -0.44 -8.34 11.80
CA ALA A 94 0.37 -7.83 12.90
C ALA A 94 -0.51 -7.20 13.99
N PRO A 95 -1.30 -8.02 14.72
CA PRO A 95 -2.23 -7.53 15.74
C PRO A 95 -1.50 -6.88 16.94
N HIS A 96 -0.24 -7.24 17.16
CA HIS A 96 0.61 -6.64 18.19
C HIS A 96 1.13 -5.24 17.79
N TYR A 97 1.16 -4.93 16.49
CA TYR A 97 1.64 -3.65 15.96
C TYR A 97 0.49 -2.68 15.71
N TYR A 98 -0.63 -3.19 15.21
CA TYR A 98 -1.84 -2.43 14.93
C TYR A 98 -2.89 -2.69 16.00
N ARG A 99 -3.15 -1.68 16.83
CA ARG A 99 -4.26 -1.72 17.79
C ARG A 99 -5.53 -1.19 17.16
N GLU A 100 -6.62 -1.92 17.35
CA GLU A 100 -7.96 -1.35 17.25
C GLU A 100 -8.15 -0.39 18.43
N THR A 101 -8.25 0.90 18.12
CA THR A 101 -8.70 1.93 19.06
C THR A 101 -10.22 2.02 19.05
#